data_AF-A0A7V3E6C1-F1
#
_entry.id   AF-A0A7V3E6C1-F1
#
_cell.length_a   1.000
_cell.length_b   1.000
_cell.length_c   1.000
_cell.angle_alpha   90.00
_cell.angle_beta   90.00
_cell.angle_gamma   90.00
#
_symmetry.space_group_name_H-M   'P 1'
#
loop_
_entity.id
_entity.type
_entity.pdbx_description
1 polymer ?
#
loop_
_entity_poly.entity_id
_entity_poly.type
_entity_poly.pdbx_seq_one_letter_code
_entity_poly.pdbx_strand_id
1 'polypeptide(L)'
;MLIISFLKSIKQSINHSPIHPLSHSFYILNYKFYITKALQTMRATMSLLALILQLLLFATSCKQSTEPKLEAELKLELEDASCTEAWIKLTTTNLQLPTSVTLKQDGVVRKTINVQTQDTLLYIDSLLPNKTYKFQTFIQSYNHSSNELTVTTMDTTSHEFTWQIWEFGTTGSSSLYDVAIIDENDIWAVGEINIADTSINGYTTYNAVHWDGTKWELKRIQFYTFCGQQHTGSYPAKSVFAFGSNDVWIAMDGSQVVRWNGISQSQPICTPVSINKLWGSSSEDLYAVGNNGNIAHWDGRKWTKIESGTDVDLKSVSGNNNDLFISGYSLDQSESLLLRLRNFQARTVWYNNNINGTDPYGNIIYSSKVIDNNLFLSSNRGIYRETIGIDNQTKYLFPIPRRVYRITGEMSNDVYTVGTSSSINHYNGLNKREIYIDFTSTSALYGADSKLNTIVGVGTKVGNAIYHKAIIVVGKRN
;
A
#
# COMPACT_ATOMS: atom_id res chain seq x y z
N MET A 1 45.49 -57.67 -41.20
CA MET A 1 45.47 -59.16 -41.19
C MET A 1 44.68 -59.77 -42.36
N LEU A 2 43.59 -59.14 -42.85
CA LEU A 2 42.78 -59.63 -44.00
C LEU A 2 43.44 -59.54 -45.39
N ILE A 3 44.34 -58.58 -45.63
CA ILE A 3 45.00 -58.42 -46.95
C ILE A 3 46.03 -59.54 -47.22
N ILE A 4 46.65 -60.06 -46.17
CA ILE A 4 47.68 -61.11 -46.27
C ILE A 4 47.05 -62.49 -46.56
N SER A 5 45.82 -62.78 -46.09
CA SER A 5 45.13 -64.04 -46.42
C SER A 5 44.61 -64.07 -47.85
N PHE A 6 44.20 -62.91 -48.40
CA PHE A 6 43.74 -62.79 -49.78
C PHE A 6 44.86 -63.01 -50.80
N LEU A 7 46.07 -62.48 -50.54
CA LEU A 7 47.24 -62.68 -51.40
C LEU A 7 47.74 -64.14 -51.39
N LYS A 8 47.57 -64.87 -50.27
CA LYS A 8 47.89 -66.32 -50.21
C LYS A 8 46.94 -67.17 -51.08
N SER A 9 45.67 -66.80 -51.18
CA SER A 9 44.68 -67.52 -52.00
C SER A 9 44.93 -67.39 -53.50
N ILE A 10 45.42 -66.23 -53.97
CA ILE A 10 45.69 -66.00 -55.39
C ILE A 10 46.92 -66.81 -55.85
N LYS A 11 47.94 -66.93 -55.00
CA LYS A 11 49.18 -67.67 -55.30
C LYS A 11 48.95 -69.19 -55.42
N GLN A 12 47.90 -69.73 -54.82
CA GLN A 12 47.57 -71.16 -54.88
C GLN A 12 46.81 -71.55 -56.17
N SER A 13 46.21 -70.58 -56.88
CA SER A 13 45.45 -70.85 -58.13
C SER A 13 46.31 -70.85 -59.41
N ILE A 14 47.56 -70.39 -59.33
CA ILE A 14 48.44 -70.21 -60.51
C ILE A 14 49.29 -71.47 -60.80
N ASN A 15 49.35 -72.45 -59.89
CA ASN A 15 50.28 -73.59 -59.98
C ASN A 15 49.69 -74.93 -60.46
N HIS A 16 48.49 -74.99 -61.02
CA HIS A 16 48.00 -76.22 -61.66
C HIS A 16 47.45 -76.01 -63.07
N SER A 17 48.25 -76.49 -64.03
CA SER A 17 47.83 -77.24 -65.23
C SER A 17 47.35 -76.46 -66.47
N PRO A 18 47.41 -77.06 -67.68
CA PRO A 18 48.28 -76.61 -68.77
C PRO A 18 47.53 -75.99 -69.96
N ILE A 19 48.34 -75.45 -70.86
CA ILE A 19 48.03 -74.88 -72.18
C ILE A 19 47.07 -75.76 -73.00
N HIS A 20 45.91 -75.23 -73.42
CA HIS A 20 45.41 -75.28 -74.82
C HIS A 20 44.13 -74.42 -75.00
N PRO A 21 43.89 -73.86 -76.20
CA PRO A 21 43.01 -72.71 -76.39
C PRO A 21 41.61 -73.13 -76.85
N LEU A 22 40.57 -72.58 -76.22
CA LEU A 22 39.25 -72.24 -76.79
C LEU A 22 38.39 -71.63 -75.67
N SER A 23 37.65 -70.56 -76.00
CA SER A 23 36.72 -69.76 -75.16
C SER A 23 37.27 -68.53 -74.42
N HIS A 24 37.79 -67.56 -75.18
CA HIS A 24 38.09 -66.20 -74.68
C HIS A 24 36.86 -65.41 -74.14
N SER A 25 35.63 -65.88 -74.36
CA SER A 25 34.40 -65.18 -73.95
C SER A 25 33.92 -65.48 -72.52
N PHE A 26 34.31 -66.61 -71.92
CA PHE A 26 33.84 -66.98 -70.56
C PHE A 26 34.69 -66.40 -69.42
N TYR A 27 35.99 -66.24 -69.63
CA TYR A 27 36.90 -65.69 -68.61
C TYR A 27 36.72 -64.18 -68.37
N ILE A 28 36.30 -63.42 -69.39
CA ILE A 28 36.12 -61.96 -69.28
C ILE A 28 34.86 -61.59 -68.47
N LEU A 29 33.79 -62.38 -68.56
CA LEU A 29 32.56 -62.13 -67.79
C LEU A 29 32.75 -62.37 -66.28
N ASN A 30 33.46 -63.44 -65.91
CA ASN A 30 33.76 -63.73 -64.50
C ASN A 30 34.71 -62.69 -63.89
N TYR A 31 35.75 -62.28 -64.60
CA TYR A 31 36.65 -61.23 -64.09
C TYR A 31 35.94 -59.88 -63.88
N LYS A 32 35.04 -59.47 -64.79
CA LYS A 32 34.22 -58.27 -64.60
C LYS A 32 33.29 -58.40 -63.40
N PHE A 33 32.66 -59.55 -63.18
CA PHE A 33 31.78 -59.76 -62.03
C PHE A 33 32.53 -59.64 -60.69
N TYR A 34 33.70 -60.30 -60.56
CA TYR A 34 34.50 -60.24 -59.34
C TYR A 34 35.13 -58.86 -59.09
N ILE A 35 35.59 -58.15 -60.13
CA ILE A 35 36.11 -56.79 -60.00
C ILE A 35 35.00 -55.80 -59.62
N THR A 36 33.81 -55.92 -60.22
CA THR A 36 32.69 -55.02 -59.91
C THR A 36 32.19 -55.22 -58.49
N LYS A 37 32.10 -56.48 -58.03
CA LYS A 37 31.72 -56.82 -56.65
C LYS A 37 32.77 -56.34 -55.65
N ALA A 38 34.07 -56.51 -55.96
CA ALA A 38 35.17 -56.00 -55.14
C ALA A 38 35.16 -54.47 -55.03
N LEU A 39 34.96 -53.74 -56.14
CA LEU A 39 34.82 -52.27 -56.15
C LEU A 39 33.59 -51.79 -55.38
N GLN A 40 32.47 -52.52 -55.43
CA GLN A 40 31.26 -52.19 -54.66
C GLN A 40 31.49 -52.39 -53.16
N THR A 41 32.12 -53.49 -52.75
CA THR A 41 32.51 -53.70 -51.35
C THR A 41 33.54 -52.68 -50.88
N MET A 42 34.50 -52.29 -51.73
CA MET A 42 35.51 -51.29 -51.37
C MET A 42 34.88 -49.89 -51.21
N ARG A 43 33.95 -49.51 -52.09
CA ARG A 43 33.14 -48.28 -51.96
C ARG A 43 32.28 -48.31 -50.69
N ALA A 44 31.58 -49.41 -50.41
CA ALA A 44 30.77 -49.54 -49.19
C ALA A 44 31.64 -49.46 -47.92
N THR A 45 32.83 -50.08 -47.92
CA THR A 45 33.75 -49.98 -46.77
C THR A 45 34.36 -48.59 -46.61
N MET A 46 34.68 -47.89 -47.71
CA MET A 46 35.18 -46.50 -47.64
C MET A 46 34.09 -45.53 -47.21
N SER A 47 32.84 -45.72 -47.66
CA SER A 47 31.69 -44.94 -47.22
C SER A 47 31.39 -45.18 -45.74
N LEU A 48 31.50 -46.42 -45.26
CA LEU A 48 31.33 -46.77 -43.85
C LEU A 48 32.48 -46.19 -43.00
N LEU A 49 33.72 -46.24 -43.49
CA LEU A 49 34.87 -45.64 -42.81
C LEU A 49 34.77 -44.12 -42.76
N ALA A 50 34.29 -43.48 -43.82
CA ALA A 50 34.03 -42.04 -43.87
C ALA A 50 32.89 -41.65 -42.93
N LEU A 51 31.83 -42.46 -42.83
CA LEU A 51 30.73 -42.25 -41.90
C LEU A 51 31.19 -42.43 -40.44
N ILE A 52 32.01 -43.44 -40.16
CA ILE A 52 32.60 -43.67 -38.83
C ILE A 52 33.57 -42.54 -38.46
N LEU A 53 34.38 -42.06 -39.42
CA LEU A 53 35.28 -40.92 -39.21
C LEU A 53 34.50 -39.61 -39.01
N GLN A 54 33.39 -39.41 -39.72
CA GLN A 54 32.47 -38.29 -39.49
C GLN A 54 31.81 -38.40 -38.10
N LEU A 55 31.30 -39.57 -37.71
CA LEU A 55 30.75 -39.82 -36.37
C LEU A 55 31.79 -39.61 -35.26
N LEU A 56 33.04 -39.99 -35.47
CA LEU A 56 34.16 -39.74 -34.55
C LEU A 56 34.53 -38.26 -34.47
N LEU A 57 34.48 -37.52 -35.60
CA LEU A 57 34.68 -36.07 -35.63
C LEU A 57 33.52 -35.29 -34.98
N PHE A 58 32.29 -35.82 -35.03
CA PHE A 58 31.14 -35.27 -34.29
C PHE A 58 31.20 -35.62 -32.79
N ALA A 59 31.74 -36.79 -32.41
CA ALA A 59 31.89 -37.20 -31.01
C ALA A 59 33.04 -36.48 -30.28
N THR A 60 34.07 -36.01 -30.98
CA THR A 60 35.15 -35.18 -30.40
C THR A 60 34.85 -33.68 -30.45
N SER A 61 33.75 -33.28 -31.10
CA SER A 61 33.22 -31.91 -31.09
C SER A 61 32.15 -31.70 -30.02
N CYS A 62 32.20 -32.45 -28.91
CA CYS A 62 31.69 -31.92 -27.66
C CYS A 62 32.67 -30.82 -27.20
N LYS A 63 32.54 -29.62 -27.76
CA LYS A 63 32.81 -28.42 -26.97
C LYS A 63 31.98 -28.61 -25.71
N GLN A 64 32.65 -28.82 -24.58
CA GLN A 64 32.05 -28.69 -23.27
C GLN A 64 31.18 -27.44 -23.35
N SER A 65 29.86 -27.60 -23.20
CA SER A 65 29.00 -26.44 -23.07
C SER A 65 29.52 -25.73 -21.83
N THR A 66 30.27 -24.64 -22.02
CA THR A 66 30.37 -23.63 -20.99
C THR A 66 28.97 -23.04 -20.94
N GLU A 67 28.07 -23.75 -20.26
CA GLU A 67 26.97 -23.11 -19.56
C GLU A 67 27.61 -21.88 -18.90
N PRO A 68 27.13 -20.65 -19.21
CA PRO A 68 27.70 -19.47 -18.60
C PRO A 68 27.69 -19.72 -17.10
N LYS A 69 28.87 -19.63 -16.47
CA LYS A 69 28.98 -19.80 -15.03
C LYS A 69 28.00 -18.80 -14.44
N LEU A 70 26.91 -19.28 -13.85
CA LEU A 70 25.88 -18.41 -13.30
C LEU A 70 26.53 -17.65 -12.14
N GLU A 71 26.99 -16.43 -12.43
CA GLU A 71 27.70 -15.62 -11.45
C GLU A 71 26.71 -15.18 -10.38
N ALA A 72 27.18 -15.24 -9.13
CA ALA A 72 26.42 -14.71 -8.01
C ALA A 72 26.22 -13.20 -8.20
N GLU A 73 24.97 -12.75 -8.16
CA GLU A 73 24.63 -11.35 -8.33
C GLU A 73 23.90 -10.83 -7.09
N LEU A 74 24.24 -9.60 -6.70
CA LEU A 74 23.60 -8.85 -5.63
C LEU A 74 23.10 -7.53 -6.19
N LYS A 75 21.81 -7.24 -6.03
CA LYS A 75 21.23 -5.97 -6.47
C LYS A 75 20.50 -5.29 -5.31
N LEU A 76 20.83 -4.02 -5.09
CA LEU A 76 20.14 -3.14 -4.15
C LEU A 76 19.25 -2.17 -4.90
N GLU A 77 17.99 -2.08 -4.49
CA GLU A 77 16.99 -1.14 -4.98
C GLU A 77 16.32 -0.43 -3.80
N LEU A 78 16.10 0.88 -3.92
CA LEU A 78 15.37 1.63 -2.89
C LEU A 78 13.89 1.35 -3.03
N GLU A 79 13.25 0.87 -1.97
CA GLU A 79 11.80 0.70 -1.90
C GLU A 79 11.14 1.96 -1.37
N ASP A 80 11.65 2.50 -0.25
CA ASP A 80 11.12 3.73 0.36
C ASP A 80 12.15 4.38 1.31
N ALA A 81 11.96 5.66 1.61
CA ALA A 81 12.75 6.39 2.60
C ALA A 81 11.88 7.38 3.38
N SER A 82 12.03 7.39 4.71
CA SER A 82 11.45 8.38 5.61
C SER A 82 12.51 9.41 6.04
N CYS A 83 12.21 10.26 7.01
CA CYS A 83 13.16 11.21 7.57
C CYS A 83 14.32 10.52 8.31
N THR A 84 14.08 9.34 8.88
CA THR A 84 15.09 8.64 9.73
C THR A 84 15.27 7.18 9.36
N GLU A 85 14.61 6.71 8.32
CA GLU A 85 14.55 5.30 7.95
C GLU A 85 14.65 5.11 6.43
N ALA A 86 15.09 3.93 6.01
CA ALA A 86 15.06 3.51 4.62
C ALA A 86 14.75 2.01 4.51
N TRP A 87 14.01 1.64 3.48
CA TRP A 87 13.70 0.27 3.12
C TRP A 87 14.38 -0.03 1.78
N ILE A 88 15.30 -0.98 1.78
CA ILE A 88 16.13 -1.32 0.62
C ILE A 88 15.90 -2.78 0.28
N LYS A 89 15.45 -3.06 -0.94
CA LYS A 89 15.33 -4.42 -1.44
C LYS A 89 16.71 -4.93 -1.85
N LEU A 90 17.10 -6.07 -1.28
CA LEU A 90 18.24 -6.87 -1.72
C LEU A 90 17.71 -8.06 -2.52
N THR A 91 18.06 -8.10 -3.80
CA THR A 91 17.80 -9.24 -4.69
C THR A 91 19.08 -10.03 -4.86
N THR A 92 18.99 -11.35 -4.77
CA THR A 92 20.11 -12.26 -4.95
C THR A 92 19.84 -13.30 -6.04
N THR A 93 20.81 -13.48 -6.93
CA THR A 93 20.74 -14.44 -8.02
C THR A 93 21.93 -15.39 -7.93
N ASN A 94 21.71 -16.68 -8.18
CA ASN A 94 22.78 -17.70 -8.24
C ASN A 94 23.61 -17.86 -6.96
N LEU A 95 23.00 -17.57 -5.81
CA LEU A 95 23.59 -17.81 -4.49
C LEU A 95 22.99 -19.04 -3.84
N GLN A 96 23.84 -19.81 -3.15
CA GLN A 96 23.38 -20.80 -2.20
C GLN A 96 22.85 -20.10 -0.93
N LEU A 97 21.60 -20.38 -0.58
CA LEU A 97 20.91 -19.83 0.59
C LEU A 97 20.69 -20.91 1.66
N PRO A 98 20.70 -20.57 2.97
CA PRO A 98 20.92 -19.23 3.52
C PRO A 98 22.39 -18.80 3.45
N THR A 99 22.64 -17.49 3.38
CA THR A 99 23.99 -16.92 3.34
C THR A 99 24.12 -15.63 4.14
N SER A 100 25.33 -15.35 4.63
CA SER A 100 25.64 -14.11 5.34
C SER A 100 26.10 -13.03 4.37
N VAL A 101 25.40 -11.89 4.41
CA VAL A 101 25.69 -10.71 3.58
C VAL A 101 26.03 -9.53 4.48
N THR A 102 27.16 -8.88 4.23
CA THR A 102 27.57 -7.69 4.99
C THR A 102 27.01 -6.44 4.32
N LEU A 103 26.21 -5.66 5.03
CA LEU A 103 25.77 -4.33 4.60
C LEU A 103 26.75 -3.26 5.09
N LYS A 104 27.20 -2.42 4.16
CA LYS A 104 27.99 -1.22 4.42
C LYS A 104 27.13 0.03 4.20
N GLN A 105 27.36 1.03 5.02
CA GLN A 105 26.85 2.39 4.87
C GLN A 105 28.05 3.35 4.84
N ASP A 106 28.14 4.17 3.80
CA ASP A 106 29.23 5.11 3.57
C ASP A 106 30.62 4.45 3.67
N GLY A 107 30.71 3.21 3.17
CA GLY A 107 31.91 2.37 3.20
C GLY A 107 32.18 1.65 4.53
N VAL A 108 31.46 1.97 5.60
CA VAL A 108 31.62 1.36 6.93
C VAL A 108 30.65 0.20 7.10
N VAL A 109 31.11 -0.92 7.67
CA VAL A 109 30.24 -2.06 7.97
C VAL A 109 29.19 -1.66 9.00
N ARG A 110 27.92 -1.77 8.63
CA ARG A 110 26.78 -1.46 9.51
C ARG A 110 26.26 -2.72 10.20
N LYS A 111 26.02 -3.80 9.43
CA LYS A 111 25.44 -5.04 9.96
C LYS A 111 25.73 -6.22 9.02
N THR A 112 25.76 -7.43 9.57
CA THR A 112 25.71 -8.68 8.80
C THR A 112 24.30 -9.25 8.85
N ILE A 113 23.76 -9.59 7.69
CA ILE A 113 22.39 -10.06 7.48
C ILE A 113 22.44 -11.53 7.08
N ASN A 114 21.61 -12.36 7.70
CA ASN A 114 21.38 -13.73 7.26
C ASN A 114 20.25 -13.73 6.22
N VAL A 115 20.61 -13.86 4.95
CA VAL A 115 19.68 -13.89 3.82
C VAL A 115 19.19 -15.32 3.62
N GLN A 116 17.88 -15.52 3.70
CA GLN A 116 17.24 -16.84 3.60
C GLN A 116 16.50 -17.05 2.27
N THR A 117 16.11 -15.96 1.62
CA THR A 117 15.32 -15.92 0.39
C THR A 117 16.02 -15.09 -0.67
N GLN A 118 15.64 -15.26 -1.94
CA GLN A 118 16.23 -14.51 -3.05
C GLN A 118 16.06 -13.00 -2.87
N ASP A 119 14.84 -12.59 -2.53
CA ASP A 119 14.49 -11.22 -2.19
C ASP A 119 14.46 -11.05 -0.67
N THR A 120 15.13 -10.02 -0.17
CA THR A 120 15.14 -9.65 1.26
C THR A 120 14.96 -8.14 1.39
N LEU A 121 14.03 -7.71 2.24
CA LEU A 121 13.86 -6.30 2.56
C LEU A 121 14.75 -5.89 3.74
N LEU A 122 15.64 -4.94 3.50
CA LEU A 122 16.53 -4.39 4.50
C LEU A 122 15.90 -3.14 5.11
N TYR A 123 15.62 -3.18 6.41
CA TYR A 123 15.15 -2.04 7.18
C TYR A 123 16.33 -1.35 7.87
N ILE A 124 16.52 -0.09 7.54
CA ILE A 124 17.59 0.77 8.02
C ILE A 124 16.96 1.90 8.83
N ASP A 125 17.30 2.01 10.11
CA ASP A 125 16.77 3.05 11.01
C ASP A 125 17.84 4.06 11.41
N SER A 126 17.50 4.97 12.34
CA SER A 126 18.46 5.88 12.98
C SER A 126 19.28 6.72 12.00
N LEU A 127 18.73 6.99 10.81
CA LEU A 127 19.28 7.93 9.84
C LEU A 127 18.95 9.37 10.26
N LEU A 128 19.70 10.32 9.74
CA LEU A 128 19.44 11.75 9.94
C LEU A 128 18.54 12.27 8.80
N PRO A 129 17.62 13.21 9.09
CA PRO A 129 16.81 13.85 8.05
C PRO A 129 17.67 14.61 7.04
N ASN A 130 17.14 14.73 5.82
CA ASN A 130 17.75 15.47 4.70
C ASN A 130 19.25 15.14 4.51
N LYS A 131 19.58 13.84 4.56
CA LYS A 131 20.96 13.36 4.41
C LYS A 131 21.04 12.23 3.39
N THR A 132 22.05 12.32 2.55
CA THR A 132 22.37 11.28 1.56
C THR A 132 23.37 10.28 2.14
N TYR A 133 23.06 9.00 1.93
CA TYR A 133 23.83 7.84 2.34
C TYR A 133 24.13 6.95 1.14
N LYS A 134 25.24 6.22 1.19
CA LYS A 134 25.60 5.20 0.20
C LYS A 134 25.57 3.81 0.83
N PHE A 135 24.77 2.91 0.27
CA PHE A 135 24.67 1.54 0.72
C PHE A 135 25.28 0.57 -0.29
N GLN A 136 25.99 -0.43 0.22
CA GLN A 136 26.51 -1.53 -0.59
C GLN A 136 26.51 -2.81 0.24
N THR A 137 26.18 -3.93 -0.39
CA THR A 137 26.31 -5.25 0.24
C THR A 137 27.52 -6.00 -0.31
N PHE A 138 28.11 -6.85 0.52
CA PHE A 138 29.26 -7.68 0.17
C PHE A 138 29.10 -9.09 0.72
N ILE A 139 29.40 -10.09 -0.11
CA ILE A 139 29.42 -11.50 0.29
C ILE A 139 30.84 -12.03 0.21
N GLN A 140 31.36 -12.43 1.36
CA GLN A 140 32.74 -12.88 1.49
C GLN A 140 33.01 -14.19 0.75
N SER A 141 32.08 -15.14 0.76
CA SER A 141 32.25 -16.47 0.13
C SER A 141 32.36 -16.41 -1.40
N TYR A 142 31.76 -15.40 -2.03
CA TYR A 142 31.80 -15.20 -3.48
C TYR A 142 32.73 -14.04 -3.88
N ASN A 143 33.29 -13.32 -2.90
CA ASN A 143 34.05 -12.08 -3.09
C ASN A 143 33.35 -11.10 -4.06
N HIS A 144 32.05 -10.92 -3.86
CA HIS A 144 31.19 -10.14 -4.75
C HIS A 144 30.45 -9.05 -3.97
N SER A 145 30.28 -7.89 -4.61
CA SER A 145 29.57 -6.73 -4.06
C SER A 145 28.37 -6.39 -4.92
N SER A 146 27.33 -5.80 -4.32
CA SER A 146 26.24 -5.20 -5.07
C SER A 146 26.65 -3.89 -5.76
N ASN A 147 25.73 -3.34 -6.56
CA ASN A 147 25.73 -1.92 -6.89
C ASN A 147 25.80 -1.06 -5.62
N GLU A 148 26.40 0.13 -5.75
CA GLU A 148 26.29 1.18 -4.74
C GLU A 148 24.93 1.87 -4.93
N LEU A 149 24.10 1.84 -3.90
CA LEU A 149 22.79 2.47 -3.88
C LEU A 149 22.88 3.78 -3.08
N THR A 150 22.57 4.90 -3.73
CA THR A 150 22.45 6.20 -3.08
C THR A 150 21.02 6.39 -2.57
N VAL A 151 20.87 6.71 -1.29
CA VAL A 151 19.56 6.96 -0.65
C VAL A 151 19.60 8.31 0.06
N THR A 152 18.63 9.18 -0.21
CA THR A 152 18.45 10.45 0.48
C THR A 152 17.21 10.37 1.37
N THR A 153 17.36 10.61 2.67
CA THR A 153 16.24 10.69 3.61
C THR A 153 15.43 11.95 3.39
N MET A 154 14.14 11.91 3.74
CA MET A 154 13.26 13.07 3.66
C MET A 154 13.70 14.18 4.64
N ASP A 155 13.40 15.43 4.30
CA ASP A 155 13.45 16.52 5.28
C ASP A 155 12.26 16.44 6.26
N THR A 156 12.38 17.10 7.39
CA THR A 156 11.28 17.31 8.32
C THR A 156 10.41 18.50 7.89
N THR A 157 9.17 18.53 8.37
CA THR A 157 8.29 19.69 8.18
C THR A 157 8.33 20.67 9.37
N SER A 158 7.95 21.92 9.14
CA SER A 158 7.93 22.98 10.16
C SER A 158 6.80 22.77 11.17
N HIS A 159 7.04 23.15 12.43
CA HIS A 159 6.02 23.21 13.48
C HIS A 159 5.46 24.63 13.68
N GLU A 160 5.80 25.56 12.81
CA GLU A 160 5.38 26.96 12.92
C GLU A 160 4.08 27.17 12.14
N PHE A 161 3.02 27.52 12.87
CA PHE A 161 1.68 27.72 12.32
C PHE A 161 1.09 29.06 12.77
N THR A 162 0.29 29.65 11.90
CA THR A 162 -0.64 30.72 12.24
C THR A 162 -2.07 30.18 12.29
N TRP A 163 -2.91 30.78 13.13
CA TRP A 163 -4.22 30.22 13.48
C TRP A 163 -5.34 31.22 13.27
N GLN A 164 -6.45 30.73 12.73
CA GLN A 164 -7.73 31.43 12.65
C GLN A 164 -8.84 30.53 13.17
N ILE A 165 -9.84 31.13 13.84
CA ILE A 165 -10.89 30.42 14.55
C ILE A 165 -12.24 31.03 14.19
N TRP A 166 -13.21 30.18 13.90
CA TRP A 166 -14.61 30.57 13.70
C TRP A 166 -15.52 29.76 14.60
N GLU A 167 -16.60 30.40 15.04
CA GLU A 167 -17.61 29.80 15.89
C GLU A 167 -19.00 29.96 15.25
N PHE A 168 -19.80 28.90 15.33
CA PHE A 168 -21.14 28.87 14.76
C PHE A 168 -22.16 28.36 15.79
N GLY A 169 -23.41 28.83 15.66
CA GLY A 169 -24.48 28.52 16.60
C GLY A 169 -24.74 29.68 17.55
N THR A 170 -26.00 30.09 17.70
CA THR A 170 -26.43 31.18 18.60
C THR A 170 -27.42 30.72 19.67
N THR A 171 -27.92 29.49 19.57
CA THR A 171 -28.76 28.85 20.60
C THR A 171 -28.55 27.33 20.62
N GLY A 172 -28.97 26.69 21.70
CA GLY A 172 -28.86 25.24 21.88
C GLY A 172 -27.43 24.70 21.81
N SER A 173 -27.30 23.45 21.36
CA SER A 173 -26.00 22.81 21.13
C SER A 173 -25.70 22.79 19.62
N SER A 174 -24.51 23.24 19.24
CA SER A 174 -23.98 23.15 17.88
C SER A 174 -22.63 22.44 17.91
N SER A 175 -22.38 21.58 16.92
CA SER A 175 -21.18 20.73 16.84
C SER A 175 -20.87 20.40 15.39
N LEU A 176 -19.59 20.43 15.00
CA LEU A 176 -19.12 19.92 13.71
C LEU A 176 -18.41 18.58 13.91
N TYR A 177 -18.72 17.60 13.07
CA TYR A 177 -18.22 16.23 13.22
C TYR A 177 -17.11 15.89 12.23
N ASP A 178 -17.12 16.51 11.04
CA ASP A 178 -16.19 16.16 9.98
C ASP A 178 -15.92 17.35 9.05
N VAL A 179 -14.77 17.31 8.39
CA VAL A 179 -14.30 18.36 7.48
C VAL A 179 -13.58 17.75 6.28
N ALA A 180 -13.72 18.38 5.12
CA ALA A 180 -12.99 18.06 3.91
C ALA A 180 -12.36 19.34 3.35
N ILE A 181 -11.06 19.29 3.05
CA ILE A 181 -10.32 20.36 2.40
C ILE A 181 -10.09 19.97 0.94
N ILE A 182 -10.68 20.73 0.03
CA ILE A 182 -10.35 20.60 -1.40
C ILE A 182 -9.07 21.39 -1.66
N ASP A 183 -9.09 22.66 -1.27
CA ASP A 183 -7.92 23.54 -1.19
C ASP A 183 -8.16 24.64 -0.15
N GLU A 184 -7.28 25.66 -0.12
CA GLU A 184 -7.38 26.73 0.86
C GLU A 184 -8.57 27.69 0.71
N ASN A 185 -9.22 27.65 -0.45
CA ASN A 185 -10.37 28.47 -0.81
C ASN A 185 -11.66 27.65 -0.91
N ASP A 186 -11.61 26.34 -0.65
CA ASP A 186 -12.78 25.47 -0.71
C ASP A 186 -12.74 24.39 0.37
N ILE A 187 -13.45 24.66 1.47
CA ILE A 187 -13.46 23.81 2.67
C ILE A 187 -14.89 23.58 3.11
N TRP A 188 -15.26 22.31 3.29
CA TRP A 188 -16.58 21.91 3.77
C TRP A 188 -16.47 21.30 5.16
N ALA A 189 -17.27 21.79 6.09
CA ALA A 189 -17.44 21.17 7.40
C ALA A 189 -18.91 20.83 7.64
N VAL A 190 -19.17 19.69 8.28
CA VAL A 190 -20.53 19.16 8.46
C VAL A 190 -20.82 18.79 9.92
N GLY A 191 -22.08 18.91 10.31
CA GLY A 191 -22.51 18.70 11.69
C GLY A 191 -23.94 19.15 11.93
N GLU A 192 -24.13 19.88 13.03
CA GLU A 192 -25.39 20.51 13.41
C GLU A 192 -25.11 21.90 14.00
N ILE A 193 -25.77 22.92 13.47
CA ILE A 193 -25.58 24.33 13.84
C ILE A 193 -26.96 24.97 14.02
N ASN A 194 -27.25 25.42 15.23
CA ASN A 194 -28.54 26.00 15.60
C ASN A 194 -28.44 27.53 15.71
N ILE A 195 -29.16 28.24 14.83
CA ILE A 195 -29.20 29.70 14.78
C ILE A 195 -30.58 30.18 15.23
N ALA A 196 -30.63 30.92 16.34
CA ALA A 196 -31.83 31.57 16.83
C ALA A 196 -32.42 32.51 15.77
N ASP A 197 -33.73 32.41 15.55
CA ASP A 197 -34.47 33.23 14.59
C ASP A 197 -35.95 33.33 14.99
N THR A 198 -36.78 33.88 14.10
CA THR A 198 -38.22 34.07 14.32
C THR A 198 -39.09 32.92 13.77
N SER A 199 -38.49 31.78 13.42
CA SER A 199 -39.24 30.60 12.98
C SER A 199 -40.10 30.02 14.12
N ILE A 200 -40.99 29.08 13.78
CA ILE A 200 -41.91 28.44 14.75
C ILE A 200 -41.16 27.82 15.94
N ASN A 201 -39.96 27.28 15.71
CA ASN A 201 -39.16 26.66 16.77
C ASN A 201 -38.27 27.67 17.52
N GLY A 202 -38.23 28.93 17.08
CA GLY A 202 -37.31 29.96 17.58
C GLY A 202 -35.86 29.79 17.12
N TYR A 203 -35.60 28.84 16.21
CA TYR A 203 -34.28 28.63 15.59
C TYR A 203 -34.37 27.84 14.28
N THR A 204 -33.40 28.08 13.40
CA THR A 204 -33.13 27.25 12.21
C THR A 204 -31.88 26.43 12.41
N THR A 205 -31.98 25.14 12.10
CA THR A 205 -30.86 24.20 12.06
C THR A 205 -30.24 24.15 10.66
N TYR A 206 -28.91 24.34 10.63
CA TYR A 206 -28.02 24.11 9.50
C TYR A 206 -27.17 22.88 9.82
N ASN A 207 -26.69 22.19 8.79
CA ASN A 207 -25.94 20.93 8.95
C ASN A 207 -24.61 20.92 8.19
N ALA A 208 -24.28 22.02 7.49
CA ALA A 208 -22.99 22.21 6.87
C ALA A 208 -22.60 23.69 6.86
N VAL A 209 -21.31 23.95 6.73
CA VAL A 209 -20.74 25.26 6.49
C VAL A 209 -19.62 25.15 5.45
N HIS A 210 -19.59 26.08 4.51
CA HIS A 210 -18.70 26.05 3.34
C HIS A 210 -17.86 27.34 3.28
N TRP A 211 -16.55 27.20 3.18
CA TRP A 211 -15.62 28.29 2.94
C TRP A 211 -15.39 28.46 1.44
N ASP A 212 -15.57 29.68 0.93
CA ASP A 212 -15.41 30.03 -0.49
C ASP A 212 -14.10 30.78 -0.81
N GLY A 213 -13.14 30.80 0.13
CA GLY A 213 -11.92 31.60 0.03
C GLY A 213 -12.05 32.99 0.66
N THR A 214 -13.27 33.44 0.95
CA THR A 214 -13.52 34.77 1.51
C THR A 214 -14.38 34.75 2.77
N LYS A 215 -15.38 33.88 2.83
CA LYS A 215 -16.31 33.77 3.96
C LYS A 215 -16.80 32.34 4.14
N TRP A 216 -17.28 32.07 5.35
CA TRP A 216 -18.02 30.85 5.67
C TRP A 216 -19.52 31.07 5.44
N GLU A 217 -20.14 30.20 4.64
CA GLU A 217 -21.58 30.22 4.36
C GLU A 217 -22.27 28.99 5.00
N LEU A 218 -23.32 29.22 5.79
CA LEU A 218 -24.14 28.15 6.36
C LEU A 218 -25.02 27.51 5.29
N LYS A 219 -25.07 26.18 5.26
CA LYS A 219 -25.82 25.39 4.28
C LYS A 219 -26.83 24.46 4.97
N ARG A 220 -27.98 24.27 4.31
CA ARG A 220 -29.04 23.34 4.73
C ARG A 220 -29.16 22.22 3.73
N ILE A 221 -28.35 21.18 3.93
CA ILE A 221 -28.33 19.98 3.12
C ILE A 221 -29.59 19.16 3.42
N GLN A 222 -30.41 18.88 2.41
CA GLN A 222 -31.69 18.20 2.57
C GLN A 222 -31.51 16.68 2.44
N PHE A 223 -32.00 15.93 3.42
CA PHE A 223 -32.13 14.47 3.40
C PHE A 223 -33.59 14.07 3.53
N TYR A 224 -33.96 12.86 3.12
CA TYR A 224 -35.32 12.37 3.37
C TYR A 224 -35.53 12.14 4.88
N THR A 225 -36.74 12.37 5.38
CA THR A 225 -37.10 11.99 6.76
C THR A 225 -36.94 10.49 6.98
N PHE A 226 -37.39 9.70 5.98
CA PHE A 226 -37.11 8.28 5.86
C PHE A 226 -36.64 8.01 4.45
N CYS A 227 -35.65 7.14 4.30
CA CYS A 227 -35.13 6.74 3.01
C CYS A 227 -36.25 6.44 1.98
N GLY A 228 -36.14 7.01 0.78
CA GLY A 228 -37.05 6.76 -0.34
C GLY A 228 -38.38 7.52 -0.30
N GLN A 229 -38.60 8.39 0.69
CA GLN A 229 -39.81 9.22 0.78
C GLN A 229 -39.62 10.60 0.14
N GLN A 230 -40.71 11.35 -0.06
CA GLN A 230 -40.66 12.69 -0.67
C GLN A 230 -40.35 13.81 0.33
N HIS A 231 -40.63 13.61 1.62
CA HIS A 231 -40.42 14.64 2.63
C HIS A 231 -38.95 14.76 3.00
N THR A 232 -38.40 15.96 2.89
CA THR A 232 -37.01 16.26 3.19
C THR A 232 -36.85 17.27 4.32
N GLY A 233 -35.72 17.18 5.03
CA GLY A 233 -35.33 18.13 6.06
C GLY A 233 -33.80 18.23 6.20
N SER A 234 -33.37 19.26 6.94
CA SER A 234 -31.95 19.54 7.22
C SER A 234 -31.49 18.81 8.48
N TYR A 235 -31.47 17.48 8.44
CA TYR A 235 -31.01 16.64 9.56
C TYR A 235 -29.49 16.75 9.78
N PRO A 236 -28.97 16.47 10.98
CA PRO A 236 -27.53 16.51 11.25
C PRO A 236 -26.73 15.70 10.22
N ALA A 237 -25.61 16.25 9.76
CA ALA A 237 -24.71 15.58 8.83
C ALA A 237 -23.46 15.09 9.58
N LYS A 238 -23.03 13.85 9.32
CA LYS A 238 -22.02 13.14 10.12
C LYS A 238 -20.64 13.11 9.49
N SER A 239 -20.57 12.95 8.18
CA SER A 239 -19.31 12.81 7.46
C SER A 239 -19.35 13.54 6.13
N VAL A 240 -18.20 14.07 5.73
CA VAL A 240 -18.00 14.70 4.42
C VAL A 240 -16.73 14.16 3.78
N PHE A 241 -16.78 13.95 2.47
CA PHE A 241 -15.63 13.53 1.67
C PHE A 241 -15.67 14.23 0.33
N ALA A 242 -14.55 14.78 -0.13
CA ALA A 242 -14.49 15.57 -1.36
C ALA A 242 -13.44 15.01 -2.32
N PHE A 243 -13.81 14.88 -3.59
CA PHE A 243 -12.88 14.61 -4.69
C PHE A 243 -12.50 15.89 -5.45
N GLY A 244 -13.29 16.95 -5.28
CA GLY A 244 -13.07 18.29 -5.84
C GLY A 244 -14.26 19.21 -5.56
N SER A 245 -14.18 20.47 -5.98
CA SER A 245 -15.22 21.51 -5.75
C SER A 245 -16.60 21.15 -6.31
N ASN A 246 -16.65 20.28 -7.31
CA ASN A 246 -17.88 19.80 -7.93
C ASN A 246 -18.22 18.34 -7.55
N ASP A 247 -17.59 17.78 -6.52
CA ASP A 247 -17.78 16.40 -6.12
C ASP A 247 -17.56 16.23 -4.61
N VAL A 248 -18.54 16.72 -3.84
CA VAL A 248 -18.53 16.62 -2.37
C VAL A 248 -19.66 15.72 -1.91
N TRP A 249 -19.32 14.64 -1.22
CA TRP A 249 -20.26 13.69 -0.65
C TRP A 249 -20.51 14.01 0.81
N ILE A 250 -21.77 14.19 1.17
CA ILE A 250 -22.19 14.54 2.53
C ILE A 250 -23.13 13.46 3.05
N ALA A 251 -22.77 12.84 4.17
CA ALA A 251 -23.57 11.83 4.85
C ALA A 251 -24.42 12.44 5.96
N MET A 252 -25.67 12.04 6.06
CA MET A 252 -26.53 12.26 7.22
C MET A 252 -25.98 11.47 8.43
N ASP A 253 -26.22 11.95 9.66
CA ASP A 253 -26.14 11.11 10.86
C ASP A 253 -27.31 10.11 10.84
N GLY A 254 -27.13 9.06 10.05
CA GLY A 254 -28.19 8.18 9.58
C GLY A 254 -27.72 7.36 8.38
N SER A 255 -28.66 6.98 7.51
CA SER A 255 -28.45 6.03 6.41
C SER A 255 -28.63 6.66 5.02
N GLN A 256 -28.15 7.89 4.84
CA GLN A 256 -28.29 8.63 3.58
C GLN A 256 -27.05 9.43 3.26
N VAL A 257 -26.76 9.56 1.97
CA VAL A 257 -25.73 10.46 1.42
C VAL A 257 -26.31 11.35 0.34
N VAL A 258 -25.75 12.53 0.14
CA VAL A 258 -25.99 13.37 -1.05
C VAL A 258 -24.65 13.68 -1.71
N ARG A 259 -24.68 13.99 -3.00
CA ARG A 259 -23.54 14.52 -3.75
C ARG A 259 -23.80 15.98 -4.11
N TRP A 260 -22.88 16.86 -3.76
CA TRP A 260 -22.87 18.26 -4.17
C TRP A 260 -22.02 18.41 -5.43
N ASN A 261 -22.59 19.02 -6.47
CA ASN A 261 -21.94 19.17 -7.78
C ASN A 261 -21.27 20.54 -8.00
N GLY A 262 -21.07 21.31 -6.93
CA GLY A 262 -20.55 22.69 -6.97
C GLY A 262 -21.66 23.75 -7.06
N ILE A 263 -22.87 23.37 -7.48
CA ILE A 263 -24.01 24.27 -7.63
C ILE A 263 -25.17 23.87 -6.70
N SER A 264 -25.45 22.57 -6.62
CA SER A 264 -26.59 22.02 -5.90
C SER A 264 -26.32 20.60 -5.43
N GLN A 265 -27.12 20.13 -4.46
CA GLN A 265 -27.13 18.74 -4.04
C GLN A 265 -27.93 17.85 -5.00
N SER A 266 -27.54 16.59 -5.10
CA SER A 266 -28.35 15.52 -5.68
C SER A 266 -29.57 15.20 -4.82
N GLN A 267 -30.43 14.32 -5.34
CA GLN A 267 -31.38 13.61 -4.47
C GLN A 267 -30.60 12.76 -3.44
N PRO A 268 -31.10 12.61 -2.21
CA PRO A 268 -30.53 11.71 -1.22
C PRO A 268 -30.50 10.27 -1.73
N ILE A 269 -29.36 9.62 -1.55
CA ILE A 269 -29.12 8.22 -1.88
C ILE A 269 -29.12 7.45 -0.57
N CYS A 270 -29.96 6.44 -0.48
CA CYS A 270 -30.01 5.60 0.72
C CYS A 270 -28.84 4.62 0.78
N THR A 271 -28.37 4.38 1.99
CA THR A 271 -27.37 3.37 2.31
C THR A 271 -28.02 2.24 3.13
N PRO A 272 -27.52 0.99 3.03
CA PRO A 272 -28.01 -0.12 3.84
C PRO A 272 -27.51 -0.06 5.30
N VAL A 273 -26.73 0.96 5.65
CA VAL A 273 -26.02 1.09 6.93
C VAL A 273 -26.11 2.53 7.45
N SER A 274 -26.04 2.72 8.76
CA SER A 274 -25.77 4.05 9.31
C SER A 274 -24.31 4.45 9.05
N ILE A 275 -24.02 5.74 8.98
CA ILE A 275 -22.71 6.24 8.56
C ILE A 275 -22.06 7.04 9.69
N ASN A 276 -20.91 6.57 10.16
CA ASN A 276 -20.01 7.33 11.02
C ASN A 276 -18.91 8.02 10.20
N LYS A 277 -18.41 7.37 9.15
CA LYS A 277 -17.35 7.91 8.31
C LYS A 277 -17.42 7.41 6.87
N LEU A 278 -17.16 8.32 5.93
CA LEU A 278 -16.93 8.04 4.52
C LEU A 278 -15.43 8.02 4.19
N TRP A 279 -15.07 7.21 3.20
CA TRP A 279 -13.80 7.26 2.49
C TRP A 279 -14.03 6.77 1.05
N GLY A 280 -13.26 7.24 0.07
CA GLY A 280 -13.33 6.69 -1.27
C GLY A 280 -12.08 6.97 -2.09
N SER A 281 -11.88 6.18 -3.14
CA SER A 281 -10.82 6.38 -4.14
C SER A 281 -11.30 7.23 -5.32
N SER A 282 -12.61 7.22 -5.59
CA SER A 282 -13.28 8.02 -6.61
C SER A 282 -14.77 8.16 -6.28
N SER A 283 -15.53 9.00 -7.01
CA SER A 283 -16.98 9.08 -6.86
C SER A 283 -17.75 7.83 -7.32
N GLU A 284 -17.04 6.86 -7.89
CA GLU A 284 -17.56 5.54 -8.27
C GLU A 284 -17.08 4.42 -7.33
N ASP A 285 -16.27 4.74 -6.32
CA ASP A 285 -15.71 3.78 -5.37
C ASP A 285 -15.60 4.44 -3.98
N LEU A 286 -16.71 4.39 -3.23
CA LEU A 286 -16.79 4.87 -1.85
C LEU A 286 -17.12 3.76 -0.87
N TYR A 287 -16.66 3.92 0.35
CA TYR A 287 -16.96 3.07 1.49
C TYR A 287 -17.55 3.90 2.61
N ALA A 288 -18.55 3.34 3.27
CA ALA A 288 -19.14 3.86 4.48
C ALA A 288 -18.96 2.85 5.60
N VAL A 289 -18.59 3.33 6.78
CA VAL A 289 -18.53 2.51 8.00
C VAL A 289 -19.41 3.14 9.09
N GLY A 290 -20.01 2.30 9.92
CA GLY A 290 -21.04 2.71 10.88
C GLY A 290 -21.11 1.89 12.15
N ASN A 291 -22.16 2.14 12.92
CA ASN A 291 -22.44 1.42 14.16
C ASN A 291 -22.82 -0.04 13.88
N ASN A 292 -22.71 -0.91 14.89
CA ASN A 292 -23.01 -2.35 14.79
C ASN A 292 -22.19 -3.05 13.68
N GLY A 293 -20.89 -2.75 13.59
CA GLY A 293 -19.98 -3.35 12.62
C GLY A 293 -20.32 -3.10 11.15
N ASN A 294 -21.17 -2.14 10.84
CA ASN A 294 -21.69 -1.98 9.49
C ASN A 294 -20.65 -1.40 8.52
N ILE A 295 -20.51 -2.05 7.36
CA ILE A 295 -19.70 -1.60 6.22
C ILE A 295 -20.59 -1.61 4.97
N ALA A 296 -20.50 -0.58 4.14
CA ALA A 296 -21.12 -0.57 2.81
C ALA A 296 -20.16 0.00 1.77
N HIS A 297 -20.31 -0.47 0.53
CA HIS A 297 -19.52 -0.05 -0.63
C HIS A 297 -20.43 0.48 -1.74
N TRP A 298 -20.05 1.60 -2.33
CA TRP A 298 -20.69 2.24 -3.46
C TRP A 298 -19.87 1.97 -4.72
N ASP A 299 -20.52 1.40 -5.73
CA ASP A 299 -19.92 1.00 -7.02
C ASP A 299 -20.18 2.02 -8.16
N GLY A 300 -20.54 3.26 -7.82
CA GLY A 300 -20.98 4.27 -8.79
C GLY A 300 -22.48 4.23 -9.08
N ARG A 301 -23.20 3.21 -8.60
CA ARG A 301 -24.63 3.02 -8.91
C ARG A 301 -25.46 2.66 -7.69
N LYS A 302 -24.95 1.81 -6.81
CA LYS A 302 -25.67 1.34 -5.62
C LYS A 302 -24.72 1.08 -4.45
N TRP A 303 -25.29 1.19 -3.26
CA TRP A 303 -24.63 0.75 -2.03
C TRP A 303 -24.89 -0.74 -1.78
N THR A 304 -23.85 -1.50 -1.50
CA THR A 304 -23.92 -2.92 -1.13
C THR A 304 -23.30 -3.10 0.25
N LYS A 305 -24.00 -3.78 1.17
CA LYS A 305 -23.46 -4.09 2.50
C LYS A 305 -22.34 -5.13 2.39
N ILE A 306 -21.29 -4.94 3.19
CA ILE A 306 -20.19 -5.90 3.35
C ILE A 306 -20.23 -6.40 4.79
N GLU A 307 -20.11 -7.71 4.97
CA GLU A 307 -20.05 -8.32 6.29
C GLU A 307 -18.68 -8.11 6.93
N SER A 308 -18.68 -7.54 8.14
CA SER A 308 -17.45 -7.24 8.90
C SER A 308 -17.05 -8.36 9.86
N GLY A 309 -18.00 -9.21 10.26
CA GLY A 309 -17.80 -10.25 11.27
C GLY A 309 -17.75 -9.73 12.72
N THR A 310 -18.24 -8.53 12.99
CA THR A 310 -18.24 -7.90 14.31
C THR A 310 -19.48 -7.01 14.48
N ASP A 311 -19.86 -6.72 15.72
CA ASP A 311 -20.88 -5.73 16.07
C ASP A 311 -20.26 -4.45 16.68
N VAL A 312 -18.94 -4.34 16.75
CA VAL A 312 -18.26 -3.14 17.27
C VAL A 312 -18.52 -1.96 16.33
N ASP A 313 -18.83 -0.79 16.89
CA ASP A 313 -19.01 0.42 16.10
C ASP A 313 -17.73 0.82 15.38
N LEU A 314 -17.81 0.96 14.06
CA LEU A 314 -16.70 1.36 13.21
C LEU A 314 -16.67 2.89 13.10
N LYS A 315 -15.53 3.51 13.45
CA LYS A 315 -15.42 4.97 13.65
C LYS A 315 -14.49 5.65 12.65
N SER A 316 -13.53 4.94 12.08
CA SER A 316 -12.65 5.47 11.02
C SER A 316 -12.42 4.45 9.93
N VAL A 317 -12.22 4.94 8.71
CA VAL A 317 -11.84 4.17 7.53
C VAL A 317 -10.85 4.99 6.72
N SER A 318 -9.79 4.32 6.24
CA SER A 318 -8.78 4.89 5.35
C SER A 318 -8.05 3.77 4.62
N GLY A 319 -7.55 4.00 3.42
CA GLY A 319 -6.79 2.99 2.71
C GLY A 319 -6.21 3.47 1.39
N ASN A 320 -5.77 2.53 0.58
CA ASN A 320 -5.39 2.70 -0.81
C ASN A 320 -5.99 1.55 -1.64
N ASN A 321 -6.38 1.80 -2.89
CA ASN A 321 -6.75 0.78 -3.91
C ASN A 321 -7.21 -0.60 -3.38
N ASN A 322 -8.45 -0.70 -2.88
CA ASN A 322 -9.08 -1.92 -2.32
C ASN A 322 -8.41 -2.55 -1.08
N ASP A 323 -7.46 -1.89 -0.43
CA ASP A 323 -6.87 -2.27 0.86
C ASP A 323 -7.17 -1.21 1.91
N LEU A 324 -8.24 -1.42 2.68
CA LEU A 324 -8.70 -0.47 3.68
C LEU A 324 -8.41 -0.94 5.08
N PHE A 325 -8.12 0.01 5.95
CA PHE A 325 -8.01 -0.18 7.38
C PHE A 325 -9.14 0.56 8.07
N ILE A 326 -9.85 -0.16 8.94
CA ILE A 326 -11.05 0.32 9.61
C ILE A 326 -10.86 0.13 11.11
N SER A 327 -10.89 1.21 11.87
CA SER A 327 -10.79 1.18 13.33
C SER A 327 -12.15 1.39 13.99
N GLY A 328 -12.40 0.67 15.07
CA GLY A 328 -13.66 0.73 15.81
C GLY A 328 -13.48 0.52 17.30
N TYR A 329 -14.47 0.99 18.06
CA TYR A 329 -14.59 0.74 19.49
C TYR A 329 -16.04 0.88 19.94
N SER A 330 -16.43 0.08 20.94
CA SER A 330 -17.78 0.11 21.51
C SER A 330 -18.02 1.40 22.30
N LEU A 331 -19.28 1.84 22.40
CA LEU A 331 -19.62 3.09 23.11
C LEU A 331 -19.22 3.08 24.59
N ASP A 332 -19.32 1.93 25.24
CA ASP A 332 -18.88 1.69 26.61
C ASP A 332 -17.36 1.48 26.72
N GLN A 333 -16.66 1.45 25.58
CA GLN A 333 -15.20 1.30 25.47
C GLN A 333 -14.66 -0.02 26.03
N SER A 334 -15.52 -1.04 26.09
CA SER A 334 -15.13 -2.40 26.49
C SER A 334 -14.42 -3.16 25.36
N GLU A 335 -14.69 -2.82 24.10
CA GLU A 335 -14.12 -3.46 22.92
C GLU A 335 -13.50 -2.44 21.96
N SER A 336 -12.40 -2.82 21.30
CA SER A 336 -11.81 -2.08 20.20
C SER A 336 -11.16 -3.03 19.20
N LEU A 337 -11.10 -2.63 17.93
CA LEU A 337 -10.53 -3.44 16.88
C LEU A 337 -9.96 -2.61 15.74
N LEU A 338 -9.14 -3.29 14.94
CA LEU A 338 -8.68 -2.88 13.63
C LEU A 338 -9.03 -3.98 12.64
N LEU A 339 -9.82 -3.65 11.63
CA LEU A 339 -10.08 -4.51 10.48
C LEU A 339 -9.19 -4.10 9.31
N ARG A 340 -8.87 -5.08 8.47
CA ARG A 340 -8.37 -4.88 7.13
C ARG A 340 -9.40 -5.42 6.14
N LEU A 341 -9.86 -4.58 5.22
CA LEU A 341 -10.78 -4.96 4.15
C LEU A 341 -9.99 -5.08 2.85
N ARG A 342 -10.00 -6.28 2.26
CA ARG A 342 -9.41 -6.55 0.95
C ARG A 342 -10.35 -7.37 0.10
N ASN A 343 -10.56 -6.99 -1.16
CA ASN A 343 -11.44 -7.72 -2.08
C ASN A 343 -12.83 -8.00 -1.47
N PHE A 344 -13.41 -6.99 -0.80
CA PHE A 344 -14.68 -7.09 -0.08
C PHE A 344 -14.73 -8.12 1.06
N GLN A 345 -13.57 -8.60 1.53
CA GLN A 345 -13.44 -9.48 2.68
C GLN A 345 -12.79 -8.73 3.85
N ALA A 346 -13.55 -8.54 4.92
CA ALA A 346 -13.04 -7.98 6.16
C ALA A 346 -12.37 -9.06 6.99
N ARG A 347 -11.18 -8.75 7.51
CA ARG A 347 -10.50 -9.58 8.51
C ARG A 347 -10.08 -8.71 9.69
N THR A 348 -10.25 -9.22 10.89
CA THR A 348 -9.69 -8.61 12.10
C THR A 348 -8.17 -8.79 12.09
N VAL A 349 -7.43 -7.68 12.13
CA VAL A 349 -5.96 -7.70 12.27
C VAL A 349 -5.53 -7.44 13.71
N TRP A 350 -6.36 -6.76 14.49
CA TRP A 350 -6.17 -6.58 15.92
C TRP A 350 -7.53 -6.43 16.62
N TYR A 351 -7.66 -6.98 17.82
CA TYR A 351 -8.87 -6.89 18.65
C TYR A 351 -8.48 -6.87 20.12
N ASN A 352 -9.21 -6.08 20.90
CA ASN A 352 -9.07 -5.98 22.33
C ASN A 352 -10.44 -5.90 23.00
N ASN A 353 -10.60 -6.69 24.06
CA ASN A 353 -11.74 -6.61 25.00
C ASN A 353 -11.28 -6.52 26.46
N ASN A 354 -10.01 -6.16 26.67
CA ASN A 354 -9.39 -6.06 27.97
C ASN A 354 -9.14 -4.60 28.33
N ILE A 355 -9.69 -4.15 29.46
CA ILE A 355 -9.53 -2.77 29.95
C ILE A 355 -8.06 -2.37 30.19
N ASN A 356 -7.19 -3.33 30.46
CA ASN A 356 -5.75 -3.10 30.63
C ASN A 356 -5.02 -2.91 29.29
N GLY A 357 -5.70 -3.23 28.19
CA GLY A 357 -5.21 -3.18 26.83
C GLY A 357 -4.36 -4.39 26.44
N THR A 358 -4.17 -4.54 25.14
CA THR A 358 -3.29 -5.53 24.52
C THR A 358 -2.27 -4.82 23.66
N ASP A 359 -1.06 -5.38 23.63
CA ASP A 359 -0.04 -4.85 22.72
C ASP A 359 -0.46 -5.09 21.25
N PRO A 360 -0.06 -4.21 20.33
CA PRO A 360 0.79 -3.05 20.57
C PRO A 360 0.03 -1.78 21.00
N TYR A 361 -1.27 -1.64 20.68
CA TYR A 361 -1.96 -0.34 20.74
C TYR A 361 -2.66 -0.03 22.06
N GLY A 362 -2.71 -0.96 23.01
CA GLY A 362 -3.37 -0.75 24.29
C GLY A 362 -4.86 -1.10 24.26
N ASN A 363 -5.70 -0.24 24.83
CA ASN A 363 -7.11 -0.58 25.04
C ASN A 363 -7.97 -0.21 23.81
N ILE A 364 -7.77 1.00 23.28
CA ILE A 364 -8.68 1.57 22.26
C ILE A 364 -7.86 2.17 21.13
N ILE A 365 -8.23 1.85 19.89
CA ILE A 365 -7.84 2.60 18.69
C ILE A 365 -8.95 3.59 18.36
N TYR A 366 -8.64 4.88 18.36
CA TYR A 366 -9.61 5.93 18.07
C TYR A 366 -9.75 6.20 16.57
N SER A 367 -8.64 6.23 15.84
CA SER A 367 -8.62 6.56 14.41
C SER A 367 -7.43 5.92 13.71
N SER A 368 -7.68 5.44 12.49
CA SER A 368 -6.67 5.03 11.51
C SER A 368 -6.57 6.03 10.35
N LYS A 369 -5.36 6.20 9.81
CA LYS A 369 -5.09 6.89 8.54
C LYS A 369 -3.95 6.19 7.81
N VAL A 370 -4.19 5.75 6.58
CA VAL A 370 -3.15 5.33 5.64
C VAL A 370 -2.57 6.56 4.95
N ILE A 371 -1.25 6.66 4.93
CA ILE A 371 -0.47 7.68 4.23
C ILE A 371 0.68 6.94 3.54
N ASP A 372 0.72 6.96 2.21
CA ASP A 372 1.62 6.15 1.41
C ASP A 372 1.51 4.66 1.78
N ASN A 373 2.63 4.02 2.16
CA ASN A 373 2.69 2.65 2.65
C ASN A 373 2.63 2.55 4.18
N ASN A 374 2.26 3.61 4.89
CA ASN A 374 2.23 3.66 6.34
C ASN A 374 0.79 3.74 6.87
N LEU A 375 0.46 2.85 7.81
CA LEU A 375 -0.76 2.94 8.60
C LEU A 375 -0.43 3.64 9.92
N PHE A 376 -0.99 4.84 10.10
CA PHE A 376 -0.92 5.55 11.36
C PHE A 376 -2.17 5.29 12.20
N LEU A 377 -1.97 5.04 13.49
CA LEU A 377 -3.03 4.69 14.44
C LEU A 377 -2.93 5.58 15.67
N SER A 378 -4.04 6.20 16.04
CA SER A 378 -4.18 6.84 17.35
C SER A 378 -4.86 5.88 18.33
N SER A 379 -4.28 5.76 19.51
CA SER A 379 -4.78 4.89 20.56
C SER A 379 -4.69 5.56 21.93
N ASN A 380 -5.30 5.00 22.96
CA ASN A 380 -5.19 5.54 24.32
C ASN A 380 -3.77 5.49 24.92
N ARG A 381 -2.83 4.72 24.34
CA ARG A 381 -1.43 4.68 24.79
C ARG A 381 -0.53 5.64 24.02
N GLY A 382 -0.90 6.01 22.80
CA GLY A 382 -0.08 6.88 21.96
C GLY A 382 -0.40 6.75 20.47
N ILE A 383 0.49 7.30 19.66
CA ILE A 383 0.46 7.20 18.21
C ILE A 383 1.44 6.13 17.75
N TYR A 384 0.97 5.28 16.85
CA TYR A 384 1.71 4.17 16.28
C TYR A 384 1.76 4.30 14.76
N ARG A 385 2.80 3.73 14.15
CA ARG A 385 2.95 3.59 12.71
C ARG A 385 3.28 2.14 12.37
N GLU A 386 2.62 1.60 11.37
CA GLU A 386 2.94 0.31 10.77
C GLU A 386 3.28 0.49 9.31
N THR A 387 4.26 -0.26 8.83
CA THR A 387 4.58 -0.28 7.39
C THR A 387 3.80 -1.40 6.74
N ILE A 388 2.89 -1.06 5.84
CA ILE A 388 1.99 -2.00 5.17
C ILE A 388 2.83 -2.94 4.30
N GLY A 389 2.64 -4.25 4.48
CA GLY A 389 3.39 -5.28 3.75
C GLY A 389 4.67 -5.75 4.44
N ILE A 390 5.02 -5.15 5.60
CA ILE A 390 6.13 -5.59 6.43
C ILE A 390 5.59 -6.03 7.78
N ASP A 391 5.54 -7.34 8.02
CA ASP A 391 5.00 -7.90 9.25
C ASP A 391 5.85 -7.52 10.49
N ASN A 392 5.19 -7.39 11.64
CA ASN A 392 5.81 -7.17 12.96
C ASN A 392 6.67 -5.89 13.12
N GLN A 393 6.42 -4.83 12.34
CA GLN A 393 7.07 -3.52 12.49
C GLN A 393 6.15 -2.42 13.01
N THR A 394 5.40 -2.69 14.07
CA THR A 394 4.67 -1.63 14.76
C THR A 394 5.65 -0.73 15.51
N LYS A 395 5.75 0.53 15.09
CA LYS A 395 6.58 1.55 15.73
C LYS A 395 5.73 2.47 16.59
N TYR A 396 6.02 2.53 17.88
CA TYR A 396 5.49 3.58 18.75
C TYR A 396 6.20 4.90 18.44
N LEU A 397 5.44 5.95 18.10
CA LEU A 397 6.01 7.24 17.74
C LEU A 397 6.09 8.18 18.94
N PHE A 398 4.97 8.42 19.61
CA PHE A 398 4.91 9.35 20.75
C PHE A 398 3.64 9.14 21.60
N PRO A 399 3.69 9.51 22.89
CA PRO A 399 2.52 9.46 23.76
C PRO A 399 1.51 10.52 23.38
N ILE A 400 0.23 10.25 23.65
CA ILE A 400 -0.81 11.27 23.60
C ILE A 400 -1.19 11.67 25.03
N PRO A 401 -1.04 12.95 25.42
CA PRO A 401 -1.40 13.39 26.76
C PRO A 401 -2.92 13.48 26.96
N ARG A 402 -3.69 13.36 25.87
CA ARG A 402 -5.12 13.66 25.76
C ARG A 402 -5.77 12.71 24.77
N ARG A 403 -7.08 12.54 24.87
CA ARG A 403 -7.83 11.74 23.90
C ARG A 403 -7.76 12.38 22.52
N VAL A 404 -7.32 11.60 21.54
CA VAL A 404 -7.32 11.94 20.11
C VAL A 404 -8.58 11.35 19.49
N TYR A 405 -9.31 12.14 18.71
CA TYR A 405 -10.48 11.68 17.96
C TYR A 405 -10.16 11.37 16.51
N ARG A 406 -9.21 12.11 15.92
CA ARG A 406 -8.86 11.98 14.50
C ARG A 406 -7.35 12.06 14.30
N ILE A 407 -6.86 11.24 13.39
CA ILE A 407 -5.53 11.39 12.77
C ILE A 407 -5.71 11.69 11.28
N THR A 408 -4.92 12.62 10.76
CA THR A 408 -4.90 12.98 9.33
C THR A 408 -3.48 13.37 8.90
N GLY A 409 -3.26 13.56 7.62
CA GLY A 409 -1.95 13.85 7.04
C GLY A 409 -1.92 13.46 5.55
N GLU A 410 -1.03 14.10 4.80
CA GLU A 410 -0.81 13.82 3.37
C GLU A 410 0.54 13.12 3.12
N MET A 411 1.50 13.25 4.04
CA MET A 411 2.83 12.65 3.93
C MET A 411 3.28 12.04 5.26
N SER A 412 4.14 11.03 5.22
CA SER A 412 4.61 10.32 6.43
C SER A 412 5.40 11.20 7.41
N ASN A 413 5.89 12.36 6.96
CA ASN A 413 6.54 13.40 7.75
C ASN A 413 5.65 14.62 8.02
N ASP A 414 4.34 14.52 7.81
CA ASP A 414 3.37 15.61 7.92
C ASP A 414 2.03 15.09 8.43
N VAL A 415 2.02 14.67 9.70
CA VAL A 415 0.89 13.97 10.33
C VAL A 415 0.33 14.78 11.49
N TYR A 416 -1.00 14.88 11.53
CA TYR A 416 -1.73 15.66 12.52
C TYR A 416 -2.67 14.78 13.33
N THR A 417 -2.86 15.15 14.59
CA THR A 417 -3.92 14.57 15.43
C THR A 417 -4.71 15.67 16.09
N VAL A 418 -6.04 15.48 16.19
CA VAL A 418 -6.91 16.41 16.91
C VAL A 418 -7.70 15.71 18.01
N GLY A 419 -7.99 16.43 19.09
CA GLY A 419 -8.51 15.82 20.30
C GLY A 419 -9.24 16.76 21.26
N THR A 420 -9.31 16.33 22.51
CA THR A 420 -9.85 17.12 23.63
C THR A 420 -9.03 18.39 23.90
N SER A 421 -9.64 19.39 24.54
CA SER A 421 -9.09 20.75 24.75
C SER A 421 -8.74 21.45 23.44
N SER A 422 -9.53 21.15 22.40
CA SER A 422 -9.26 21.53 21.02
C SER A 422 -7.81 21.32 20.57
N SER A 423 -7.12 20.31 21.11
CA SER A 423 -5.69 20.12 20.86
C SER A 423 -5.44 19.69 19.42
N ILE A 424 -4.37 20.24 18.82
CA ILE A 424 -3.81 19.82 17.53
C ILE A 424 -2.33 19.53 17.75
N ASN A 425 -1.91 18.29 17.49
CA ASN A 425 -0.51 17.90 17.51
C ASN A 425 -0.03 17.63 16.09
N HIS A 426 1.22 17.97 15.81
CA HIS A 426 1.89 17.73 14.53
C HIS A 426 3.13 16.87 14.76
N TYR A 427 3.31 15.87 13.90
CA TYR A 427 4.49 15.02 13.81
C TYR A 427 5.17 15.28 12.46
N ASN A 428 6.41 15.75 12.52
CA ASN A 428 7.12 16.24 11.35
C ASN A 428 8.07 15.22 10.71
N GLY A 429 7.88 13.92 10.99
CA GLY A 429 8.77 12.83 10.57
C GLY A 429 9.96 12.57 11.50
N LEU A 430 10.21 13.45 12.47
CA LEU A 430 11.25 13.26 13.50
C LEU A 430 10.68 13.38 14.91
N ASN A 431 9.98 14.47 15.20
CA ASN A 431 9.46 14.77 16.52
C ASN A 431 8.03 15.31 16.46
N LYS A 432 7.41 15.36 17.65
CA LYS A 432 6.03 15.83 17.84
C LYS A 432 6.02 17.17 18.58
N ARG A 433 5.12 18.07 18.18
CA ARG A 433 4.75 19.28 18.93
C ARG A 433 3.24 19.39 19.07
N GLU A 434 2.77 19.87 20.22
CA GLU A 434 1.39 20.36 20.37
C GLU A 434 1.37 21.80 19.81
N ILE A 435 0.84 21.97 18.60
CA ILE A 435 0.94 23.22 17.82
C ILE A 435 -0.24 24.16 18.07
N TYR A 436 -1.35 23.63 18.60
CA TYR A 436 -2.49 24.41 19.05
C TYR A 436 -3.18 23.70 20.21
N ILE A 437 -3.67 24.48 21.18
CA ILE A 437 -4.45 24.01 22.30
C ILE A 437 -5.25 25.17 22.91
N ASP A 438 -6.48 24.88 23.33
CA ASP A 438 -7.28 25.77 24.16
C ASP A 438 -7.48 25.13 25.55
N PHE A 439 -6.68 25.58 26.52
CA PHE A 439 -6.75 25.09 27.91
C PHE A 439 -7.97 25.59 28.68
N THR A 440 -8.67 26.59 28.15
CA THR A 440 -9.72 27.28 28.90
C THR A 440 -11.07 26.57 28.81
N SER A 441 -11.18 25.55 27.96
CA SER A 441 -12.45 24.90 27.65
C SER A 441 -12.34 23.37 27.62
N THR A 442 -13.45 22.70 27.95
CA THR A 442 -13.63 21.24 27.73
C THR A 442 -13.98 20.92 26.28
N SER A 443 -13.70 21.84 25.37
CA SER A 443 -13.95 21.75 23.93
C SER A 443 -13.18 20.59 23.30
N ALA A 444 -13.70 20.04 22.21
CA ALA A 444 -13.09 18.94 21.51
C ALA A 444 -13.18 19.14 20.01
N LEU A 445 -12.14 18.72 19.29
CA LEU A 445 -12.15 18.59 17.84
C LEU A 445 -12.38 17.13 17.50
N TYR A 446 -13.48 16.84 16.80
CA TYR A 446 -13.90 15.48 16.43
C TYR A 446 -13.43 15.09 15.02
N GLY A 447 -13.40 16.07 14.12
CA GLY A 447 -12.98 15.91 12.73
C GLY A 447 -11.75 16.75 12.42
N ALA A 448 -10.93 16.26 11.49
CA ALA A 448 -9.83 17.02 10.95
C ALA A 448 -9.46 16.52 9.56
N ASP A 449 -8.97 17.44 8.74
CA ASP A 449 -8.38 17.17 7.44
C ASP A 449 -7.20 18.10 7.19
N SER A 450 -6.28 17.69 6.33
CA SER A 450 -5.08 18.45 6.00
C SER A 450 -4.81 18.43 4.51
N LYS A 451 -4.44 19.58 3.95
CA LYS A 451 -4.04 19.71 2.55
C LYS A 451 -2.90 20.70 2.43
N LEU A 452 -1.80 20.26 1.82
CA LEU A 452 -0.58 21.06 1.66
C LEU A 452 -0.13 21.64 3.02
N ASN A 453 -0.12 22.97 3.17
CA ASN A 453 0.27 23.67 4.39
C ASN A 453 -0.91 24.03 5.30
N THR A 454 -2.09 23.45 5.06
CA THR A 454 -3.32 23.76 5.81
C THR A 454 -3.78 22.55 6.61
N ILE A 455 -4.09 22.76 7.88
CA ILE A 455 -4.78 21.81 8.76
C ILE A 455 -6.07 22.47 9.24
N VAL A 456 -7.19 21.76 9.14
CA VAL A 456 -8.45 22.22 9.71
C VAL A 456 -8.94 21.20 10.71
N GLY A 457 -9.19 21.65 11.93
CA GLY A 457 -9.88 20.88 12.96
C GLY A 457 -11.28 21.44 13.18
N VAL A 458 -12.28 20.55 13.33
CA VAL A 458 -13.67 20.94 13.59
C VAL A 458 -14.24 20.19 14.79
N GLY A 459 -15.15 20.83 15.50
CA GLY A 459 -15.70 20.24 16.70
C GLY A 459 -16.69 21.13 17.43
N THR A 460 -16.59 21.10 18.75
CA THR A 460 -17.50 21.80 19.65
C THR A 460 -16.72 22.61 20.67
N LYS A 461 -17.11 23.88 20.79
CA LYS A 461 -16.68 24.77 21.85
C LYS A 461 -17.72 24.82 22.97
N VAL A 462 -17.31 24.44 24.17
CA VAL A 462 -18.17 24.46 25.35
C VAL A 462 -18.23 25.88 25.92
N GLY A 463 -19.41 26.51 25.89
CA GLY A 463 -19.64 27.82 26.48
C GLY A 463 -20.12 27.72 27.92
N ASN A 464 -21.26 27.05 28.14
CA ASN A 464 -21.77 26.68 29.45
C ASN A 464 -22.49 25.32 29.37
N ALA A 465 -23.14 24.86 30.44
CA ALA A 465 -23.74 23.53 30.53
C ALA A 465 -24.88 23.26 29.51
N ILE A 466 -25.46 24.29 28.89
CA ILE A 466 -26.64 24.19 28.01
C ILE A 466 -26.32 24.69 26.59
N TYR A 467 -25.30 25.55 26.47
CA TYR A 467 -24.96 26.24 25.23
C TYR A 467 -23.57 25.86 24.75
N HIS A 468 -23.54 25.26 23.55
CA HIS A 468 -22.32 24.84 22.86
C HIS A 468 -22.32 25.45 21.46
N LYS A 469 -21.15 25.91 21.02
CA LYS A 469 -20.95 26.39 19.65
C LYS A 469 -20.19 25.35 18.84
N ALA A 470 -20.50 25.24 17.56
CA ALA A 470 -19.61 24.59 16.61
C ALA A 470 -18.35 25.45 16.46
N ILE A 471 -17.19 24.81 16.33
CA ILE A 471 -15.91 25.51 16.15
C ILE A 471 -15.15 24.95 14.94
N ILE A 472 -14.48 25.84 14.21
CA ILE A 472 -13.49 25.53 13.20
C ILE A 472 -12.18 26.20 13.58
N VAL A 473 -11.10 25.44 13.62
CA VAL A 473 -9.73 25.91 13.84
C VAL A 473 -8.92 25.63 12.58
N VAL A 474 -8.49 26.69 11.90
CA VAL A 474 -7.66 26.60 10.69
C VAL A 474 -6.24 27.00 11.04
N GLY A 475 -5.29 26.09 10.78
CA GLY A 475 -3.86 26.31 10.89
C GLY A 475 -3.21 26.41 9.52
N LYS A 476 -2.36 27.43 9.33
CA LYS A 476 -1.52 27.60 8.14
C LYS A 476 -0.06 27.51 8.54
N ARG A 477 0.68 26.56 7.96
CA ARG A 477 2.12 26.38 8.19
C ARG A 477 2.92 27.46 7.48
N ASN A 478 3.86 28.07 8.20
CA ASN A 478 4.75 29.13 7.71
C ASN A 478 5.92 28.60 6.90
#